data_AF-A0A2S1YPC4-F1
#
_entry.id   AF-A0A2S1YPC4-F1
#
_cell.length_a   1.000
_cell.length_b   1.000
_cell.length_c   1.000
_cell.angle_alpha   90.00
_cell.angle_beta   90.00
_cell.angle_gamma   90.00
#
_symmetry.space_group_name_H-M   'P 1'
#
loop_
_entity.id
_entity.type
_entity.pdbx_description
1 polymer ?
#
loop_
_entity_poly.entity_id
_entity_poly.type
_entity_poly.pdbx_seq_one_letter_code
_entity_poly.pdbx_strand_id
1 'polypeptide(L)'
;MNPEEIKRYFEHNPPPKEVRLTEWANITDTQVFLRSCYLTIRNFSGPVERCPAWWHLRDFYLLMKKTPQLNSAASQENPSAEQAMPAEENSIQETGH
;
A
#
# COMPACT_ATOMS: atom_id res chain seq x y z
N MET A 1 7.95 3.00 14.81
CA MET A 1 8.15 2.04 13.71
C MET A 1 9.03 2.74 12.70
N ASN A 2 10.25 2.23 12.53
CA ASN A 2 11.30 2.90 11.74
C ASN A 2 11.69 2.02 10.53
N PRO A 3 12.32 2.58 9.48
CA PRO A 3 12.76 1.81 8.30
C PRO A 3 13.60 0.60 8.66
N GLU A 4 14.49 0.73 9.65
CA GLU A 4 15.37 -0.34 10.11
C GLU A 4 14.60 -1.51 10.77
N GLU A 5 13.55 -1.21 11.54
CA GLU A 5 12.72 -2.25 12.14
C GLU A 5 11.95 -3.05 11.09
N ILE A 6 11.42 -2.36 10.08
CA ILE A 6 10.74 -2.99 8.95
C ILE A 6 11.72 -3.87 8.17
N LYS A 7 12.95 -3.39 7.96
CA LYS A 7 14.00 -4.15 7.29
C LYS A 7 14.29 -5.45 8.03
N ARG A 8 14.51 -5.37 9.34
CA ARG A 8 14.78 -6.53 10.18
C ARG A 8 13.62 -7.54 10.16
N TYR A 9 12.38 -7.07 10.14
CA TYR A 9 11.21 -7.95 10.00
C TYR A 9 11.25 -8.76 8.71
N PHE A 10 11.51 -8.13 7.57
CA PHE A 10 11.58 -8.80 6.27
C PHE A 10 12.84 -9.67 6.10
N GLU A 11 13.91 -9.42 6.85
CA GLU A 11 15.08 -10.32 6.91
C GLU A 11 14.73 -11.66 7.59
N HIS A 12 13.88 -11.64 8.60
CA HIS A 12 13.41 -12.85 9.29
C HIS A 12 12.15 -13.47 8.65
N ASN A 13 11.32 -12.66 8.00
CA ASN A 13 10.07 -13.06 7.37
C ASN A 13 10.08 -12.55 5.92
N PRO A 14 10.83 -13.21 5.02
CA PRO A 14 10.96 -12.75 3.65
C PRO A 14 9.57 -12.74 2.98
N PRO A 15 9.15 -11.61 2.39
CA PRO A 15 7.90 -11.57 1.65
C PRO A 15 8.00 -12.39 0.36
N PRO A 16 6.87 -12.84 -0.21
CA PRO A 16 6.88 -13.55 -1.49
C PRO A 16 7.43 -12.65 -2.60
N LYS A 17 7.92 -13.29 -3.67
CA LYS A 17 8.52 -12.58 -4.80
C LYS A 17 7.55 -11.58 -5.41
N GLU A 18 6.31 -11.99 -5.58
CA GLU A 18 5.23 -11.18 -6.17
C GLU A 18 4.16 -10.93 -5.12
N VAL A 19 3.73 -9.67 -4.98
CA VAL A 19 2.67 -9.26 -4.05
C VAL A 19 1.67 -8.40 -4.78
N ARG A 20 0.40 -8.81 -4.77
CA ARG A 20 -0.70 -8.00 -5.26
C ARG A 20 -1.18 -7.07 -4.14
N LEU A 21 -1.00 -5.76 -4.32
CA LEU A 21 -1.42 -4.75 -3.34
C LEU A 21 -2.91 -4.43 -3.48
N THR A 22 -3.33 -4.19 -4.72
CA THR A 22 -4.73 -3.93 -5.10
C THR A 22 -5.03 -4.60 -6.44
N GLU A 23 -6.27 -4.49 -6.93
CA GLU A 23 -6.64 -5.07 -8.22
C GLU A 23 -5.78 -4.57 -9.38
N TRP A 24 -5.37 -3.31 -9.32
CA TRP A 24 -4.63 -2.57 -10.34
C TRP A 24 -3.15 -2.34 -10.00
N ALA A 25 -2.71 -2.67 -8.78
CA ALA A 25 -1.31 -2.52 -8.35
C ALA A 25 -0.71 -3.86 -7.92
N ASN A 26 0.36 -4.25 -8.61
CA ASN A 26 1.13 -5.44 -8.30
C ASN A 26 2.62 -5.09 -8.17
N ILE A 27 3.26 -5.70 -7.19
CA ILE A 27 4.70 -5.75 -7.06
C ILE A 27 5.17 -7.06 -7.68
N THR A 28 5.91 -6.99 -8.78
CA THR A 28 6.45 -8.15 -9.49
C THR A 28 7.75 -8.68 -8.89
N ASP A 29 8.47 -7.85 -8.15
CA ASP A 29 9.64 -8.26 -7.41
C ASP A 29 9.77 -7.45 -6.11
N THR A 30 9.37 -8.08 -5.00
CA THR A 30 9.36 -7.46 -3.69
C THR A 30 10.75 -7.08 -3.20
N GLN A 31 11.79 -7.83 -3.59
CA GLN A 31 13.16 -7.52 -3.21
C GLN A 31 13.64 -6.23 -3.89
N VAL A 32 13.34 -6.05 -5.17
CA VAL A 32 13.62 -4.81 -5.91
C VAL A 32 12.83 -3.64 -5.31
N PHE A 33 11.54 -3.83 -5.02
CA PHE A 33 10.72 -2.81 -4.37
C PHE A 33 11.31 -2.36 -3.02
N LEU A 34 11.61 -3.31 -2.13
CA LEU A 34 12.19 -3.02 -0.82
C LEU A 34 13.53 -2.30 -0.95
N ARG A 35 14.43 -2.78 -1.82
CA ARG A 35 15.73 -2.11 -2.07
C ARG A 35 15.55 -0.68 -2.56
N SER A 36 14.62 -0.45 -3.50
CA SER A 36 14.31 0.88 -4.03
C SER A 36 13.79 1.81 -2.93
N CYS A 37 12.87 1.33 -2.09
CA CYS A 37 12.36 2.09 -0.94
C CYS A 37 13.48 2.46 0.04
N TYR A 38 14.29 1.49 0.49
CA TYR A 38 15.37 1.74 1.43
C TYR A 38 16.44 2.69 0.86
N LEU A 39 16.78 2.54 -0.41
CA LEU A 39 17.73 3.41 -1.07
C LEU A 39 17.21 4.84 -1.15
N THR A 40 15.94 5.02 -1.52
CA THR A 40 15.30 6.33 -1.63
C THR A 40 15.20 7.01 -0.25
N ILE A 41 14.78 6.27 0.78
CA ILE A 41 14.71 6.78 2.16
C ILE A 41 16.10 7.23 2.65
N ARG A 42 17.14 6.43 2.38
CA ARG A 42 18.51 6.74 2.81
C ARG A 42 19.08 8.00 2.14
N ASN A 43 18.70 8.28 0.90
CA ASN A 43 19.18 9.44 0.15
C ASN A 43 18.28 10.68 0.32
N PHE A 44 17.13 10.55 0.98
CA PHE A 44 16.21 11.66 1.20
C PHE A 44 16.74 12.60 2.30
N SER A 45 16.95 13.87 1.96
CA SER A 45 17.53 14.88 2.88
C SER A 45 16.52 15.54 3.82
N GLY A 46 15.32 15.00 3.97
CA GLY A 46 14.24 15.58 4.79
C GLY A 46 13.75 14.64 5.90
N PRO A 47 12.75 15.07 6.68
CA PRO A 47 12.13 14.22 7.70
C PRO A 47 11.51 12.99 7.04
N VAL A 48 11.84 11.79 7.55
CA VAL A 48 11.40 10.51 7.00
C VAL A 48 9.88 10.42 6.84
N GLU A 49 9.12 11.08 7.71
CA GLU A 49 7.66 11.12 7.69
C GLU A 49 7.07 11.79 6.43
N ARG A 50 7.86 12.60 5.72
CA ARG A 50 7.49 13.23 4.45
C ARG A 50 8.06 12.51 3.23
N CYS A 51 8.82 11.44 3.42
CA CYS A 51 9.40 10.68 2.33
C CYS A 51 8.32 9.76 1.72
N PRO A 52 8.01 9.87 0.41
CA PRO A 52 7.00 9.00 -0.21
C PRO A 52 7.41 7.53 -0.19
N ALA A 53 8.71 7.23 -0.32
CA ALA A 53 9.22 5.88 -0.20
C ALA A 53 9.00 5.28 1.20
N TRP A 54 8.99 6.12 2.24
CA TRP A 54 8.65 5.68 3.60
C TRP A 54 7.17 5.31 3.73
N TRP A 55 6.26 6.09 3.12
CA TRP A 55 4.83 5.75 3.12
C TRP A 55 4.56 4.41 2.43
N HIS A 56 5.14 4.19 1.25
CA HIS A 56 5.01 2.92 0.53
C HIS A 56 5.58 1.74 1.33
N LEU A 57 6.73 1.91 1.99
CA LEU A 57 7.33 0.88 2.81
C LEU A 57 6.46 0.55 4.04
N ARG A 58 5.93 1.58 4.71
CA ARG A 58 5.06 1.43 5.88
C ARG A 58 3.75 0.73 5.52
N ASP A 59 3.11 1.14 4.43
CA ASP A 59 1.87 0.54 3.94
C ASP A 59 2.07 -0.94 3.60
N PHE A 60 3.13 -1.25 2.85
CA PHE A 60 3.50 -2.62 2.51
C PHE A 60 3.71 -3.49 3.76
N TYR A 61 4.42 -2.99 4.77
CA TYR A 61 4.60 -3.71 6.03
C TYR A 61 3.29 -3.97 6.78
N LEU A 62 2.38 -2.98 6.82
CA LEU A 62 1.09 -3.15 7.46
C LEU A 62 0.24 -4.20 6.75
N LEU A 63 0.28 -4.23 5.42
CA LEU A 63 -0.35 -5.26 4.62
C LEU A 63 0.19 -6.65 4.97
N MET A 64 1.51 -6.83 4.93
CA MET A 64 2.16 -8.12 5.23
C MET A 64 1.87 -8.61 6.65
N LYS A 65 1.78 -7.71 7.63
CA LYS A 65 1.40 -8.10 9.00
C LYS A 65 -0.06 -8.48 9.16
N LYS A 66 -0.95 -7.92 8.34
CA LYS A 66 -2.39 -8.23 8.36
C LYS A 66 -2.73 -9.50 7.57
N THR A 67 -1.84 -9.95 6.68
CA THR A 67 -2.03 -11.15 5.87
C THR A 67 -1.10 -12.31 6.26
N PRO A 68 -1.05 -12.76 7.54
CA PRO A 68 -0.25 -13.93 7.89
C PRO A 68 -0.77 -15.23 7.27
N GLN A 69 -2.01 -15.25 6.75
CA GLN A 69 -2.70 -16.45 6.25
C GLN A 69 -2.75 -16.54 4.70
N LEU A 70 -2.31 -15.53 3.96
CA LEU A 70 -2.38 -15.49 2.48
C LEU A 70 -1.07 -15.91 1.80
N ASN A 71 -0.02 -16.19 2.58
CA ASN A 71 1.32 -16.52 2.09
C ASN A 71 1.50 -17.98 1.63
N SER A 72 0.45 -18.80 1.63
CA SER A 72 0.53 -20.22 1.24
C SER A 72 -0.38 -20.65 0.09
N ALA A 73 -1.20 -19.76 -0.49
CA ALA A 73 -2.01 -20.13 -1.65
C ALA A 73 -2.29 -18.92 -2.53
N ALA A 74 -1.87 -19.03 -3.79
CA ALA A 74 -2.45 -18.25 -4.87
C ALA A 74 -4.00 -18.41 -4.88
N SER A 75 -4.67 -17.31 -5.24
CA SER A 75 -6.09 -17.17 -5.63
C SER A 75 -7.16 -16.93 -4.54
N GLN A 76 -7.94 -15.85 -4.81
CA GLN A 76 -9.36 -15.59 -4.45
C GLN A 76 -9.66 -15.32 -2.95
N GLU A 77 -10.58 -14.45 -2.50
CA GLU A 77 -11.79 -13.79 -3.05
C GLU A 77 -12.22 -12.62 -2.12
N ASN A 78 -13.04 -11.69 -2.62
CA ASN A 78 -13.80 -10.52 -2.08
C ASN A 78 -14.41 -10.58 -0.64
N PRO A 79 -15.17 -9.56 -0.13
CA PRO A 79 -15.34 -8.12 -0.45
C PRO A 79 -15.35 -7.18 0.81
N SER A 80 -14.88 -5.93 0.72
CA SER A 80 -15.40 -4.85 1.60
C SER A 80 -14.86 -3.47 1.21
N ALA A 81 -15.71 -2.63 0.64
CA ALA A 81 -15.72 -1.18 0.84
C ALA A 81 -16.96 -0.58 0.16
N GLU A 82 -18.13 -0.87 0.71
CA GLU A 82 -19.24 0.07 0.60
C GLU A 82 -18.95 1.23 1.55
N GLN A 83 -18.43 2.35 1.03
CA GLN A 83 -18.54 3.66 1.68
C GLN A 83 -18.75 4.75 0.61
N ALA A 84 -20.04 4.99 0.36
CA ALA A 84 -20.68 6.29 0.17
C ALA A 84 -19.82 7.47 -0.31
N MET A 85 -20.08 7.89 -1.55
CA MET A 85 -19.97 9.30 -1.92
C MET A 85 -21.39 9.78 -2.28
N PRO A 86 -22.08 10.58 -1.43
CA PRO A 86 -23.28 11.27 -1.85
C PRO A 86 -22.88 12.40 -2.79
N ALA A 87 -23.39 12.34 -4.02
CA ALA A 87 -23.39 13.48 -4.93
C ALA A 87 -24.52 14.44 -4.50
N GLU A 88 -24.19 15.41 -3.65
CA GLU A 88 -24.96 16.65 -3.50
C GLU A 88 -24.62 17.55 -4.70
N GLU A 89 -25.55 17.73 -5.64
CA GLU A 89 -26.58 18.78 -5.71
C GLU A 89 -26.10 19.98 -6.53
N ASN A 90 -26.73 20.19 -7.70
CA ASN A 90 -26.96 21.55 -8.18
C ASN A 90 -28.23 21.61 -9.06
N SER A 91 -29.32 21.99 -8.39
CA SER A 91 -30.29 23.01 -8.80
C SER A 91 -31.12 22.78 -10.07
N ILE A 92 -32.38 22.42 -9.84
CA ILE A 92 -33.52 22.68 -10.73
C ILE A 92 -33.98 24.12 -10.45
N GLN A 93 -34.01 24.98 -11.48
CA GLN A 93 -34.79 26.22 -11.46
C GLN A 93 -35.64 26.35 -12.74
N GLU A 94 -36.94 26.16 -12.53
CA GLU A 94 -38.12 26.81 -13.10
C GLU A 94 -37.91 27.91 -14.18
N THR A 95 -38.65 27.84 -15.29
CA THR A 95 -39.73 28.80 -15.68
C THR A 95 -40.21 28.56 -17.11
N GLY A 96 -41.51 28.76 -17.34
CA GLY A 96 -42.22 28.38 -18.55
C GLY A 96 -42.18 29.38 -19.72
N HIS A 97 -42.75 28.93 -20.84
CA HIS A 97 -43.39 29.74 -21.87
C HIS A 97 -44.31 28.86 -22.72
#